data_AF-E2SS49-F1
#
_entry.id   AF-E2SS49-F1
#
_cell.length_a   1.000
_cell.length_b   1.000
_cell.length_c   1.000
_cell.angle_alpha   90.00
_cell.angle_beta   90.00
_cell.angle_gamma   90.00
#
_symmetry.space_group_name_H-M   'P 1'
#
loop_
_entity.id
_entity.type
_entity.pdbx_description
1 polymer ?
#
loop_
_entity_poly.entity_id
_entity_poly.type
_entity_poly.pdbx_seq_one_letter_code
_entity_poly.pdbx_strand_id
1 'polypeptide(L)'
;MQKNGFSYSSSNDSVVKITQGGTIVPVGAVNSRATITIRYDDAENGGYASNTYDFTVKQTVKALASVSVSGTTNPGQKLTATASGASTYQWYKRKSGSTQRVAVPGATSSTYTLQPSDIGYEFNVDVGASGYATMSSGYTKAVTSVKPSGIDTSNIKDSSVDAMAEGIDGAEYEYAYATSKTGNKIITHRSKDKVTISGLSRNKDYWLFTRVAGDENGSYEPSEWSDPVQIKTAKTAVVGPIKLNTNINAGSQLIANIADTNLQTGDWKLERVKGGSTTTLTPTPAGDYGLTYMLTDADAGSVIRVSFTARSDSDFQGTVSTETKTILKRSQQAPALRRQRSRARRRIMLSS
;
A
#
# COMPACT_ATOMS: atom_id res chain seq x y z
N MET A 1 -38.64 -7.25 12.64
CA MET A 1 -38.15 -7.42 14.03
C MET A 1 -37.54 -8.82 14.16
N GLN A 2 -36.22 -8.95 14.01
CA GLN A 2 -35.49 -10.16 14.43
C GLN A 2 -34.08 -9.69 14.81
N LYS A 3 -33.92 -9.07 15.98
CA LYS A 3 -32.58 -8.88 16.56
C LYS A 3 -32.03 -10.23 17.01
N ASN A 4 -30.72 -10.32 17.26
CA ASN A 4 -30.20 -11.40 18.10
C ASN A 4 -31.01 -11.47 19.41
N GLY A 5 -31.29 -12.70 19.87
CA GLY A 5 -32.05 -12.93 21.11
C GLY A 5 -33.49 -13.43 20.91
N PHE A 6 -34.07 -13.38 19.71
CA PHE A 6 -35.37 -14.00 19.46
C PHE A 6 -35.26 -15.52 19.25
N SER A 7 -36.13 -16.27 19.92
CA SER A 7 -36.34 -17.70 19.70
C SER A 7 -37.83 -18.02 19.56
N TYR A 8 -38.10 -19.11 18.85
CA TYR A 8 -39.46 -19.56 18.52
C TYR A 8 -39.59 -21.04 18.83
N SER A 9 -40.68 -21.44 19.48
CA SER A 9 -40.95 -22.84 19.77
C SER A 9 -42.44 -23.17 19.70
N SER A 10 -42.72 -24.45 19.51
CA SER A 10 -44.07 -25.01 19.52
C SER A 10 -44.23 -25.94 20.71
N SER A 11 -45.41 -25.96 21.33
CA SER A 11 -45.74 -26.98 22.33
C SER A 11 -45.96 -28.36 21.70
N ASN A 12 -46.13 -28.45 20.37
CA ASN A 12 -46.27 -29.71 19.64
C ASN A 12 -45.81 -29.57 18.17
N ASP A 13 -44.60 -30.02 17.86
CA ASP A 13 -44.02 -29.98 16.51
C ASP A 13 -44.74 -30.87 15.48
N SER A 14 -45.56 -31.82 15.93
CA SER A 14 -46.42 -32.61 15.04
C SER A 14 -47.70 -31.86 14.63
N VAL A 15 -48.00 -30.72 15.27
CA VAL A 15 -49.11 -29.84 14.91
C VAL A 15 -48.62 -28.62 14.14
N VAL A 16 -47.60 -27.94 14.68
CA VAL A 16 -46.98 -26.76 14.03
C VAL A 16 -45.48 -26.82 14.23
N LYS A 17 -44.74 -26.81 13.12
CA LYS A 17 -43.28 -26.67 13.14
C LYS A 17 -42.91 -25.20 13.03
N ILE A 18 -41.88 -24.80 13.76
CA ILE A 18 -41.32 -23.45 13.65
C ILE A 18 -39.82 -23.53 13.41
N THR A 19 -39.34 -22.86 12.37
CA THR A 19 -37.91 -22.82 12.09
C THR A 19 -37.20 -21.79 12.97
N GLN A 20 -35.87 -21.88 13.07
CA GLN A 20 -35.06 -20.84 13.72
C GLN A 20 -35.23 -19.46 13.05
N GLY A 21 -35.55 -19.42 11.74
CA GLY A 21 -35.88 -18.19 11.02
C GLY A 21 -37.28 -17.66 11.32
N GLY A 22 -38.08 -18.35 12.14
CA GLY A 22 -39.43 -17.95 12.52
C GLY A 22 -40.51 -18.34 11.51
N THR A 23 -40.22 -19.22 10.54
CA THR A 23 -41.25 -19.74 9.63
C THR A 23 -42.19 -20.66 10.39
N ILE A 24 -43.49 -20.35 10.42
CA ILE A 24 -44.53 -21.16 11.05
C ILE A 24 -45.19 -22.07 10.01
N VAL A 25 -45.17 -23.38 10.21
CA VAL A 25 -45.64 -24.37 9.23
C VAL A 25 -46.68 -25.33 9.86
N PRO A 26 -47.97 -25.26 9.46
CA PRO A 26 -49.02 -26.15 9.96
C PRO A 26 -48.90 -27.56 9.38
N VAL A 27 -48.41 -28.52 10.17
CA VAL A 27 -48.19 -29.91 9.73
C VAL A 27 -49.21 -30.91 10.29
N GLY A 28 -49.95 -30.52 11.33
CA GLY A 28 -50.98 -31.37 11.95
C GLY A 28 -52.28 -31.44 11.17
N ALA A 29 -53.18 -32.32 11.61
CA ALA A 29 -54.54 -32.42 11.07
C ALA A 29 -55.34 -31.11 11.29
N VAL A 30 -56.29 -30.83 10.41
CA VAL A 30 -57.18 -29.67 10.53
C VAL A 30 -57.89 -29.68 11.90
N ASN A 31 -57.96 -28.52 12.54
CA ASN A 31 -58.46 -28.27 13.90
C ASN A 31 -57.60 -28.79 15.06
N SER A 32 -56.47 -29.47 14.80
CA SER A 32 -55.47 -29.69 15.85
C SER A 32 -54.90 -28.35 16.34
N ARG A 33 -54.51 -28.32 17.62
CA ARG A 33 -54.07 -27.11 18.31
C ARG A 33 -52.69 -27.29 18.94
N ALA A 34 -51.93 -26.20 18.95
CA ALA A 34 -50.67 -26.07 19.64
C ALA A 34 -50.51 -24.63 20.12
N THR A 35 -49.52 -24.39 20.98
CA THR A 35 -49.16 -23.07 21.47
C THR A 35 -47.81 -22.70 20.89
N ILE A 36 -47.72 -21.54 20.26
CA ILE A 36 -46.48 -20.95 19.78
C ILE A 36 -45.93 -20.05 20.87
N THR A 37 -44.67 -20.23 21.23
CA THR A 37 -43.96 -19.34 22.14
C THR A 37 -42.96 -18.51 21.35
N ILE A 38 -43.01 -17.19 21.53
CA ILE A 38 -41.99 -16.27 21.04
C ILE A 38 -41.30 -15.69 22.26
N ARG A 39 -39.99 -15.88 22.33
CA ARG A 39 -39.16 -15.41 23.43
C ARG A 39 -38.08 -14.48 22.89
N TYR A 40 -37.82 -13.39 23.60
CA TYR A 40 -36.68 -12.50 23.39
C TYR A 40 -35.82 -12.52 24.65
N ASP A 41 -34.55 -12.86 24.50
CA ASP A 41 -33.54 -12.78 25.53
C ASP A 41 -32.60 -11.60 25.23
N ASP A 42 -32.53 -10.63 26.14
CA ASP A 42 -31.59 -9.52 26.08
C ASP A 42 -30.23 -9.98 26.61
N ALA A 43 -29.33 -10.29 25.69
CA ALA A 43 -27.99 -10.75 26.01
C ALA A 43 -27.12 -9.68 26.71
N GLU A 44 -27.44 -8.39 26.56
CA GLU A 44 -26.66 -7.30 27.15
C GLU A 44 -27.05 -7.07 28.61
N ASN A 45 -28.36 -7.07 28.89
CA ASN A 45 -28.89 -6.71 30.21
C ASN A 45 -29.38 -7.92 31.04
N GLY A 46 -29.37 -9.14 30.47
CA GLY A 46 -29.74 -10.37 31.17
C GLY A 46 -31.24 -10.55 31.42
N GLY A 47 -32.10 -9.70 30.84
CA GLY A 47 -33.56 -9.80 30.92
C GLY A 47 -34.17 -10.64 29.80
N TYR A 48 -35.42 -11.06 29.96
CA TYR A 48 -36.16 -11.69 28.86
C TYR A 48 -37.64 -11.27 28.85
N ALA A 49 -38.23 -11.32 27.66
CA ALA A 49 -39.67 -11.20 27.45
C ALA A 49 -40.18 -12.42 26.70
N SER A 50 -41.39 -12.88 27.01
CA SER A 50 -41.99 -14.03 26.35
C SER A 50 -43.49 -13.80 26.15
N ASN A 51 -44.01 -14.25 25.01
CA ASN A 51 -45.45 -14.29 24.77
C ASN A 51 -45.84 -15.61 24.10
N THR A 52 -47.08 -16.03 24.33
CA THR A 52 -47.64 -17.28 23.80
C THR A 52 -48.87 -17.00 22.96
N TYR A 53 -49.03 -17.77 21.89
CA TYR A 53 -50.15 -17.65 20.97
C TYR A 53 -50.77 -19.01 20.71
N ASP A 54 -52.09 -19.09 20.76
CA ASP A 54 -52.81 -20.29 20.36
C ASP A 54 -52.81 -20.42 18.84
N PHE A 55 -52.45 -21.60 18.36
CA PHE A 55 -52.42 -21.94 16.95
C PHE A 55 -53.42 -23.05 16.67
N THR A 56 -54.27 -22.85 15.66
CA THR A 56 -55.21 -23.87 15.17
C THR A 56 -54.96 -24.13 13.69
N VAL A 57 -54.72 -25.39 13.33
CA VAL A 57 -54.49 -25.76 11.92
C VAL A 57 -55.78 -25.58 11.13
N LYS A 58 -55.74 -24.75 10.09
CA LYS A 58 -56.83 -24.62 9.10
C LYS A 58 -56.54 -25.36 7.80
N GLN A 59 -55.28 -25.44 7.42
CA GLN A 59 -54.81 -26.17 6.26
C GLN A 59 -53.48 -26.84 6.61
N THR A 60 -53.37 -28.13 6.31
CA THR A 60 -52.14 -28.89 6.48
C THR A 60 -51.23 -28.69 5.28
N VAL A 61 -49.94 -28.48 5.54
CA VAL A 61 -48.89 -28.41 4.51
C VAL A 61 -47.73 -29.35 4.86
N LYS A 62 -46.99 -29.83 3.87
CA LYS A 62 -45.79 -30.64 4.11
C LYS A 62 -44.64 -29.73 4.51
N ALA A 63 -43.80 -30.19 5.43
CA ALA A 63 -42.60 -29.50 5.89
C ALA A 63 -41.38 -30.41 5.79
N LEU A 64 -40.21 -29.84 5.49
CA LEU A 64 -38.95 -30.55 5.63
C LEU A 64 -38.66 -30.83 7.13
N ALA A 65 -37.63 -31.64 7.39
CA ALA A 65 -37.26 -31.99 8.77
C ALA A 65 -36.76 -30.76 9.53
N SER A 66 -35.77 -30.06 8.98
CA SER A 66 -35.13 -28.87 9.55
C SER A 66 -34.40 -28.09 8.46
N VAL A 67 -33.99 -26.86 8.81
CA VAL A 67 -33.07 -26.03 8.03
C VAL A 67 -32.10 -25.34 8.98
N SER A 68 -30.81 -25.39 8.68
CA SER A 68 -29.77 -24.69 9.42
C SER A 68 -28.66 -24.18 8.49
N VAL A 69 -27.89 -23.21 8.97
CA VAL A 69 -26.69 -22.71 8.30
C VAL A 69 -25.48 -22.92 9.21
N SER A 70 -24.39 -23.42 8.65
CA SER A 70 -23.10 -23.57 9.32
C SER A 70 -21.96 -22.98 8.48
N GLY A 71 -20.86 -22.63 9.13
CA GLY A 71 -19.66 -22.07 8.50
C GLY A 71 -19.08 -20.92 9.32
N THR A 72 -17.90 -20.47 8.94
CA THR A 72 -17.24 -19.32 9.56
C THR A 72 -17.63 -18.04 8.81
N THR A 73 -17.97 -16.98 9.55
CA THR A 73 -18.45 -15.71 8.99
C THR A 73 -17.29 -14.75 8.69
N ASN A 74 -16.41 -15.16 7.77
CA ASN A 74 -15.33 -14.31 7.25
C ASN A 74 -15.36 -14.32 5.71
N PRO A 75 -14.94 -13.24 5.03
CA PRO A 75 -14.82 -13.25 3.58
C PRO A 75 -13.96 -14.41 3.06
N GLY A 76 -14.32 -14.94 1.91
CA GLY A 76 -13.71 -16.14 1.30
C GLY A 76 -14.18 -17.47 1.89
N GLN A 77 -14.80 -17.48 3.07
CA GLN A 77 -15.33 -18.69 3.69
C GLN A 77 -16.71 -19.06 3.15
N LYS A 78 -17.04 -20.34 3.27
CA LYS A 78 -18.26 -20.93 2.71
C LYS A 78 -19.30 -21.17 3.82
N LEU A 79 -20.46 -20.55 3.68
CA LEU A 79 -21.66 -20.92 4.42
C LEU A 79 -22.34 -22.11 3.73
N THR A 80 -22.83 -23.05 4.53
CA THR A 80 -23.50 -24.27 4.05
C THR A 80 -24.87 -24.38 4.68
N ALA A 81 -25.89 -24.48 3.83
CA ALA A 81 -27.26 -24.77 4.23
C ALA A 81 -27.46 -26.28 4.34
N THR A 82 -27.96 -26.74 5.49
CA THR A 82 -28.33 -28.14 5.70
C THR A 82 -29.84 -28.25 5.82
N ALA A 83 -30.46 -28.89 4.84
CA ALA A 83 -31.90 -29.19 4.82
C ALA A 83 -32.15 -30.45 3.99
N SER A 84 -32.41 -31.58 4.65
CA SER A 84 -32.65 -32.85 3.95
C SER A 84 -33.93 -32.77 3.12
N GLY A 85 -33.84 -33.19 1.84
CA GLY A 85 -34.95 -33.15 0.89
C GLY A 85 -35.21 -31.79 0.23
N ALA A 86 -34.45 -30.74 0.56
CA ALA A 86 -34.54 -29.47 -0.14
C ALA A 86 -33.98 -29.58 -1.58
N SER A 87 -34.65 -28.93 -2.52
CA SER A 87 -34.25 -28.85 -3.93
C SER A 87 -34.04 -27.42 -4.43
N THR A 88 -34.46 -26.42 -3.65
CA THR A 88 -34.26 -25.00 -3.96
C THR A 88 -33.69 -24.25 -2.76
N TYR A 89 -32.84 -23.26 -3.03
CA TYR A 89 -32.24 -22.39 -2.04
C TYR A 89 -32.32 -20.94 -2.52
N GLN A 90 -32.44 -20.00 -1.59
CA GLN A 90 -32.20 -18.58 -1.84
C GLN A 90 -31.56 -17.96 -0.60
N TRP A 91 -30.36 -17.42 -0.75
CA TRP A 91 -29.66 -16.72 0.31
C TRP A 91 -30.14 -15.28 0.44
N TYR A 92 -30.18 -14.80 1.67
CA TYR A 92 -30.53 -13.43 2.01
C TYR A 92 -29.50 -12.89 2.98
N LYS A 93 -29.33 -11.57 2.93
CA LYS A 93 -28.49 -10.84 3.88
C LYS A 93 -29.24 -9.68 4.49
N ARG A 94 -28.80 -9.26 5.66
CA ARG A 94 -29.22 -8.02 6.30
C ARG A 94 -28.02 -7.38 7.00
N LYS A 95 -28.02 -6.06 7.09
CA LYS A 95 -27.00 -5.35 7.88
C LYS A 95 -27.17 -5.74 9.35
N SER A 96 -26.08 -5.98 10.06
CA SER A 96 -26.13 -6.29 11.50
C SER A 96 -26.95 -5.23 12.25
N GLY A 97 -27.86 -5.67 13.12
CA GLY A 97 -28.80 -4.80 13.85
C GLY A 97 -30.00 -4.28 13.04
N SER A 98 -30.03 -4.48 11.71
CA SER A 98 -31.18 -4.15 10.86
C SER A 98 -32.18 -5.30 10.78
N THR A 99 -33.43 -4.98 10.43
CA THR A 99 -34.45 -5.98 10.09
C THR A 99 -34.75 -6.04 8.60
N GLN A 100 -34.08 -5.21 7.80
CA GLN A 100 -34.24 -5.18 6.36
C GLN A 100 -33.50 -6.35 5.73
N ARG A 101 -34.26 -7.39 5.43
CA ARG A 101 -33.80 -8.60 4.73
C ARG A 101 -33.81 -8.38 3.23
N VAL A 102 -32.70 -8.62 2.57
CA VAL A 102 -32.55 -8.45 1.11
C VAL A 102 -32.04 -9.75 0.49
N ALA A 103 -32.61 -10.16 -0.64
CA ALA A 103 -32.13 -11.33 -1.37
C ALA A 103 -30.73 -11.08 -1.92
N VAL A 104 -29.86 -12.09 -1.87
CA VAL A 104 -28.57 -12.07 -2.55
C VAL A 104 -28.79 -12.59 -3.97
N PRO A 105 -28.71 -11.74 -5.02
CA PRO A 105 -29.06 -12.15 -6.37
C PRO A 105 -28.22 -13.35 -6.84
N GLY A 106 -28.87 -14.35 -7.42
CA GLY A 106 -28.22 -15.53 -7.99
C GLY A 106 -27.72 -16.58 -6.97
N ALA A 107 -27.70 -16.26 -5.67
CA ALA A 107 -27.27 -17.18 -4.63
C ALA A 107 -28.35 -18.25 -4.35
N THR A 108 -28.40 -19.26 -5.20
CA THR A 108 -29.43 -20.33 -5.22
C THR A 108 -28.89 -21.74 -4.96
N SER A 109 -27.60 -21.85 -4.65
CA SER A 109 -26.94 -23.10 -4.26
C SER A 109 -27.15 -23.37 -2.77
N SER A 110 -26.98 -24.64 -2.37
CA SER A 110 -26.94 -25.05 -0.95
C SER A 110 -25.81 -24.41 -0.15
N THR A 111 -24.96 -23.63 -0.81
CA THR A 111 -23.79 -23.00 -0.21
C THR A 111 -23.56 -21.61 -0.77
N TYR A 112 -23.01 -20.71 0.03
CA TYR A 112 -22.66 -19.35 -0.36
C TYR A 112 -21.25 -19.00 0.11
N THR A 113 -20.39 -18.56 -0.81
CA THR A 113 -19.05 -18.06 -0.47
C THR A 113 -19.13 -16.57 -0.16
N LEU A 114 -18.79 -16.22 1.08
CA LEU A 114 -18.84 -14.84 1.57
C LEU A 114 -17.87 -13.94 0.79
N GLN A 115 -18.35 -12.78 0.38
CA GLN A 115 -17.56 -11.79 -0.35
C GLN A 115 -17.03 -10.70 0.61
N PRO A 116 -15.98 -9.95 0.23
CA PRO A 116 -15.53 -8.80 1.03
C PRO A 116 -16.65 -7.77 1.28
N SER A 117 -17.54 -7.56 0.32
CA SER A 117 -18.71 -6.67 0.45
C SER A 117 -19.78 -7.16 1.44
N ASP A 118 -19.61 -8.35 2.00
CA ASP A 118 -20.54 -8.93 2.95
C ASP A 118 -20.14 -8.66 4.41
N ILE A 119 -18.98 -8.04 4.65
CA ILE A 119 -18.57 -7.62 6.00
C ILE A 119 -19.64 -6.70 6.60
N GLY A 120 -19.99 -6.94 7.87
CA GLY A 120 -21.06 -6.25 8.58
C GLY A 120 -22.48 -6.80 8.31
N TYR A 121 -22.63 -7.81 7.45
CA TYR A 121 -23.92 -8.46 7.19
C TYR A 121 -24.07 -9.80 7.92
N GLU A 122 -25.30 -10.15 8.23
CA GLU A 122 -25.72 -11.48 8.69
C GLU A 122 -26.49 -12.19 7.56
N PHE A 123 -26.37 -13.52 7.47
CA PHE A 123 -26.94 -14.30 6.39
C PHE A 123 -27.97 -15.30 6.88
N ASN A 124 -29.01 -15.53 6.08
CA ASN A 124 -29.92 -16.66 6.26
C ASN A 124 -30.31 -17.24 4.90
N VAL A 125 -30.89 -18.42 4.88
CA VAL A 125 -31.30 -19.11 3.65
C VAL A 125 -32.75 -19.56 3.75
N ASP A 126 -33.50 -19.35 2.66
CA ASP A 126 -34.79 -20.01 2.45
C ASP A 126 -34.57 -21.28 1.62
N VAL A 127 -35.16 -22.39 2.08
CA VAL A 127 -35.12 -23.68 1.39
C VAL A 127 -36.51 -24.14 1.01
N GLY A 128 -36.63 -24.81 -0.13
CA GLY A 128 -37.89 -25.34 -0.62
C GLY A 128 -37.75 -26.70 -1.29
N ALA A 129 -38.88 -27.37 -1.46
CA ALA A 129 -39.04 -28.60 -2.21
C ALA A 129 -40.46 -28.66 -2.80
N SER A 130 -40.64 -29.36 -3.93
CA SER A 130 -41.96 -29.44 -4.59
C SER A 130 -43.02 -30.02 -3.65
N GLY A 131 -44.11 -29.28 -3.43
CA GLY A 131 -45.20 -29.68 -2.54
C GLY A 131 -44.91 -29.51 -1.03
N TYR A 132 -43.79 -28.89 -0.67
CA TYR A 132 -43.43 -28.53 0.71
C TYR A 132 -43.49 -27.01 0.91
N ALA A 133 -43.80 -26.59 2.13
CA ALA A 133 -43.67 -25.20 2.53
C ALA A 133 -42.20 -24.76 2.51
N THR A 134 -41.94 -23.53 2.10
CA THR A 134 -40.62 -22.89 2.24
C THR A 134 -40.27 -22.75 3.71
N MET A 135 -39.01 -23.02 4.07
CA MET A 135 -38.49 -22.92 5.43
C MET A 135 -37.26 -22.01 5.48
N SER A 136 -37.20 -21.10 6.44
CA SER A 136 -36.07 -20.18 6.62
C SER A 136 -35.13 -20.64 7.74
N SER A 137 -33.82 -20.61 7.53
CA SER A 137 -32.84 -20.77 8.60
C SER A 137 -32.84 -19.57 9.55
N GLY A 138 -32.24 -19.75 10.74
CA GLY A 138 -31.78 -18.62 11.55
C GLY A 138 -30.67 -17.84 10.83
N TYR A 139 -30.38 -16.64 11.33
CA TYR A 139 -29.26 -15.84 10.83
C TYR A 139 -27.93 -16.33 11.37
N THR A 140 -26.88 -16.22 10.56
CA THR A 140 -25.49 -16.37 11.02
C THR A 140 -25.10 -15.21 11.94
N LYS A 141 -23.92 -15.32 12.57
CA LYS A 141 -23.23 -14.14 13.09
C LYS A 141 -22.92 -13.16 11.94
N ALA A 142 -22.67 -11.90 12.29
CA ALA A 142 -22.20 -10.93 11.33
C ALA A 142 -20.85 -11.37 10.73
N VAL A 143 -20.67 -11.12 9.44
CA VAL A 143 -19.39 -11.32 8.76
C VAL A 143 -18.40 -10.29 9.29
N THR A 144 -17.24 -10.75 9.75
CA THR A 144 -16.17 -9.90 10.26
C THR A 144 -14.93 -9.98 9.38
N SER A 145 -14.21 -8.86 9.29
CA SER A 145 -12.92 -8.79 8.60
C SER A 145 -11.90 -9.75 9.21
N VAL A 146 -10.92 -10.19 8.42
CA VAL A 146 -9.77 -10.98 8.90
C VAL A 146 -8.47 -10.22 8.69
N LYS A 147 -7.52 -10.44 9.61
CA LYS A 147 -6.16 -9.92 9.50
C LYS A 147 -5.55 -10.35 8.15
N PRO A 148 -4.93 -9.43 7.39
CA PRO A 148 -4.22 -9.80 6.14
C PRO A 148 -3.04 -10.72 6.45
N SER A 149 -2.71 -11.61 5.51
CA SER A 149 -1.60 -12.56 5.69
C SER A 149 -0.23 -11.90 5.54
N GLY A 150 -0.16 -10.78 4.83
CA GLY A 150 1.09 -10.10 4.55
C GLY A 150 0.94 -8.89 3.65
N ILE A 151 2.08 -8.43 3.16
CA ILE A 151 2.19 -7.32 2.23
C ILE A 151 3.35 -7.65 1.27
N ASP A 152 3.04 -7.78 0.00
CA ASP A 152 4.06 -7.86 -1.04
C ASP A 152 4.62 -6.46 -1.30
N THR A 153 5.94 -6.37 -1.39
CA THR A 153 6.66 -5.11 -1.59
C THR A 153 7.60 -5.22 -2.77
N SER A 154 7.62 -4.19 -3.60
CA SER A 154 8.44 -4.15 -4.82
C SER A 154 8.90 -2.73 -5.12
N ASN A 155 9.81 -2.59 -6.08
CA ASN A 155 10.23 -1.28 -6.61
C ASN A 155 10.66 -0.28 -5.51
N ILE A 156 11.39 -0.77 -4.52
CA ILE A 156 11.86 0.05 -3.39
C ILE A 156 12.88 1.07 -3.92
N LYS A 157 12.53 2.35 -3.81
CA LYS A 157 13.34 3.51 -4.20
C LYS A 157 13.85 4.24 -2.97
N ASP A 158 14.56 5.34 -3.20
CA ASP A 158 15.06 6.20 -2.12
C ASP A 158 13.95 6.94 -1.37
N SER A 159 12.76 7.04 -1.96
CA SER A 159 11.66 7.86 -1.43
C SER A 159 10.29 7.21 -1.58
N SER A 160 10.23 5.98 -2.09
CA SER A 160 8.99 5.27 -2.29
C SER A 160 9.14 3.75 -2.32
N VAL A 161 8.02 3.04 -2.20
CA VAL A 161 7.90 1.59 -2.34
C VAL A 161 6.53 1.25 -2.91
N ASP A 162 6.48 0.27 -3.80
CA ASP A 162 5.21 -0.30 -4.26
C ASP A 162 4.78 -1.41 -3.29
N ALA A 163 3.50 -1.39 -2.89
CA ALA A 163 2.93 -2.28 -1.89
C ALA A 163 1.59 -2.87 -2.36
N MET A 164 1.38 -4.15 -2.09
CA MET A 164 0.11 -4.84 -2.31
C MET A 164 -0.20 -5.73 -1.11
N ALA A 165 -1.41 -5.63 -0.57
CA ALA A 165 -1.83 -6.47 0.53
C ALA A 165 -2.01 -7.93 0.07
N GLU A 166 -1.62 -8.87 0.93
CA GLU A 166 -1.92 -10.28 0.73
C GLU A 166 -3.06 -10.67 1.67
N GLY A 167 -4.09 -11.32 1.14
CA GLY A 167 -5.21 -11.81 1.93
C GLY A 167 -6.44 -12.12 1.09
N ILE A 168 -7.55 -11.48 1.45
CA ILE A 168 -8.85 -11.65 0.84
C ILE A 168 -8.88 -10.95 -0.52
N ASP A 169 -9.05 -11.73 -1.59
CA ASP A 169 -9.21 -11.19 -2.93
C ASP A 169 -10.43 -10.24 -3.03
N GLY A 170 -10.23 -9.10 -3.72
CA GLY A 170 -11.23 -8.05 -3.88
C GLY A 170 -11.56 -7.21 -2.63
N ALA A 171 -10.91 -7.47 -1.48
CA ALA A 171 -11.06 -6.63 -0.30
C ALA A 171 -10.34 -5.29 -0.48
N GLU A 172 -10.87 -4.27 0.18
CA GLU A 172 -10.22 -2.96 0.26
C GLU A 172 -9.32 -2.90 1.49
N TYR A 173 -8.12 -2.37 1.31
CA TYR A 173 -7.08 -2.36 2.32
C TYR A 173 -6.62 -0.95 2.64
N GLU A 174 -6.32 -0.69 3.91
CA GLU A 174 -5.54 0.46 4.33
C GLU A 174 -4.06 0.08 4.39
N TYR A 175 -3.20 0.97 3.88
CA TYR A 175 -1.75 0.79 3.88
C TYR A 175 -1.09 1.85 4.75
N ALA A 176 -0.20 1.41 5.62
CA ALA A 176 0.50 2.29 6.55
C ALA A 176 1.98 1.96 6.65
N TYR A 177 2.77 2.95 7.09
CA TYR A 177 4.17 2.73 7.48
C TYR A 177 4.43 3.24 8.90
N ALA A 178 5.51 2.75 9.51
CA ALA A 178 6.09 3.29 10.74
C ALA A 178 7.63 3.25 10.65
N THR A 179 8.32 4.08 11.43
CA THR A 179 9.79 4.10 11.53
C THR A 179 10.34 3.15 12.59
N SER A 180 9.46 2.35 13.22
CA SER A 180 9.82 1.24 14.10
C SER A 180 8.68 0.21 14.08
N LYS A 181 8.99 -1.04 14.43
CA LYS A 181 8.01 -2.14 14.43
C LYS A 181 6.78 -1.86 15.30
N THR A 182 6.96 -1.16 16.42
CA THR A 182 5.90 -0.83 17.39
C THR A 182 5.44 0.62 17.32
N GLY A 183 5.97 1.39 16.37
CA GLY A 183 5.66 2.82 16.23
C GLY A 183 4.24 3.10 15.75
N ASN A 184 3.90 4.38 15.80
CA ASN A 184 2.64 4.89 15.25
C ASN A 184 2.58 4.63 13.74
N LYS A 185 1.44 4.10 13.30
CA LYS A 185 1.19 3.74 11.90
C LYS A 185 0.60 4.95 11.19
N ILE A 186 1.31 5.45 10.20
CA ILE A 186 0.84 6.53 9.33
C ILE A 186 0.14 5.89 8.15
N ILE A 187 -1.18 5.98 8.12
CA ILE A 187 -2.00 5.51 7.00
C ILE A 187 -1.76 6.45 5.81
N THR A 188 -1.50 5.87 4.65
CA THR A 188 -1.18 6.62 3.42
C THR A 188 -2.17 6.36 2.30
N HIS A 189 -2.73 5.15 2.24
CA HIS A 189 -3.62 4.74 1.16
C HIS A 189 -4.75 3.88 1.69
N ARG A 190 -5.85 3.90 0.94
CA ARG A 190 -6.97 2.97 1.03
C ARG A 190 -7.26 2.49 -0.40
N SER A 191 -7.09 1.20 -0.68
CA SER A 191 -7.10 0.67 -2.06
C SER A 191 -7.34 -0.84 -2.09
N LYS A 192 -7.96 -1.32 -3.18
CA LYS A 192 -8.02 -2.75 -3.55
C LYS A 192 -6.82 -3.16 -4.41
N ASP A 193 -6.24 -2.18 -5.09
CA ASP A 193 -5.13 -2.36 -6.03
C ASP A 193 -3.79 -2.01 -5.37
N LYS A 194 -2.70 -2.35 -6.09
CA LYS A 194 -1.33 -2.00 -5.72
C LYS A 194 -1.19 -0.48 -5.56
N VAL A 195 -0.48 -0.06 -4.51
CA VAL A 195 -0.22 1.35 -4.19
C VAL A 195 1.27 1.67 -4.22
N THR A 196 1.62 2.92 -4.48
CA THR A 196 2.99 3.43 -4.30
C THR A 196 3.03 4.34 -3.08
N ILE A 197 3.64 3.87 -1.99
CA ILE A 197 3.84 4.68 -0.79
C ILE A 197 5.02 5.62 -1.05
N SER A 198 4.74 6.91 -1.23
CA SER A 198 5.74 7.96 -1.51
C SER A 198 6.05 8.83 -0.30
N GLY A 199 7.10 9.66 -0.40
CA GLY A 199 7.46 10.62 0.65
C GLY A 199 8.29 10.01 1.78
N LEU A 200 8.85 8.82 1.56
CA LEU A 200 9.76 8.19 2.51
C LEU A 200 11.13 8.89 2.50
N SER A 201 11.84 8.82 3.63
CA SER A 201 13.23 9.28 3.68
C SER A 201 14.14 8.20 3.10
N ARG A 202 15.17 8.64 2.38
CA ARG A 202 16.26 7.80 1.84
C ARG A 202 17.04 7.07 2.91
N ASN A 203 17.61 5.92 2.54
CA ASN A 203 18.50 5.09 3.36
C ASN A 203 17.94 4.76 4.76
N LYS A 204 16.62 4.63 4.88
CA LYS A 204 15.92 4.54 6.17
C LYS A 204 15.08 3.27 6.26
N ASP A 205 15.14 2.64 7.42
CA ASP A 205 14.32 1.49 7.74
C ASP A 205 12.87 1.91 8.01
N TYR A 206 11.93 1.18 7.41
CA TYR A 206 10.50 1.33 7.61
C TYR A 206 9.86 -0.04 7.81
N TRP A 207 8.75 -0.05 8.55
CA TRP A 207 7.87 -1.19 8.70
C TRP A 207 6.55 -0.86 8.02
N LEU A 208 6.19 -1.63 7.01
CA LEU A 208 4.93 -1.49 6.29
C LEU A 208 3.88 -2.41 6.91
N PHE A 209 2.65 -1.91 6.98
CA PHE A 209 1.50 -2.61 7.51
C PHE A 209 0.34 -2.48 6.55
N THR A 210 -0.51 -3.50 6.53
CA THR A 210 -1.81 -3.41 5.87
C THR A 210 -2.91 -3.98 6.75
N ARG A 211 -4.15 -3.53 6.59
CA ARG A 211 -5.34 -4.10 7.23
C ARG A 211 -6.51 -4.02 6.27
N VAL A 212 -7.47 -4.94 6.40
CA VAL A 212 -8.76 -4.81 5.70
C VAL A 212 -9.44 -3.56 6.25
N ALA A 213 -9.85 -2.65 5.36
CA ALA A 213 -10.44 -1.39 5.71
C ALA A 213 -11.82 -1.59 6.36
N GLY A 214 -12.14 -0.78 7.37
CA GLY A 214 -13.49 -0.68 7.94
C GLY A 214 -14.43 0.06 7.00
N ASP A 215 -15.74 -0.04 7.20
CA ASP A 215 -16.69 0.76 6.42
C ASP A 215 -16.45 2.26 6.68
N GLU A 216 -16.54 3.08 5.64
CA GLU A 216 -16.40 4.55 5.78
C GLU A 216 -17.48 5.13 6.69
N ASN A 217 -18.67 4.52 6.71
CA ASN A 217 -19.77 4.93 7.58
C ASN A 217 -19.67 4.34 9.00
N GLY A 218 -18.55 3.68 9.34
CA GLY A 218 -18.32 3.07 10.66
C GLY A 218 -19.23 1.88 10.96
N SER A 219 -19.88 1.29 9.95
CA SER A 219 -20.80 0.18 10.20
C SER A 219 -20.14 -1.16 10.49
N TYR A 220 -18.85 -1.27 10.22
CA TYR A 220 -18.00 -2.31 10.74
C TYR A 220 -16.57 -1.80 10.88
N GLU A 221 -15.87 -2.33 11.88
CA GLU A 221 -14.50 -1.96 12.20
C GLU A 221 -13.49 -2.57 11.21
N PRO A 222 -12.35 -1.90 10.98
CA PRO A 222 -11.24 -2.48 10.23
C PRO A 222 -10.69 -3.74 10.92
N SER A 223 -9.99 -4.58 10.17
CA SER A 223 -9.29 -5.73 10.78
C SER A 223 -8.12 -5.28 11.65
N GLU A 224 -7.57 -6.24 12.40
CA GLU A 224 -6.21 -6.14 12.91
C GLU A 224 -5.20 -5.87 11.78
N TRP A 225 -4.12 -5.16 12.12
CA TRP A 225 -2.99 -4.96 11.22
C TRP A 225 -2.28 -6.28 10.92
N SER A 226 -1.76 -6.41 9.69
CA SER A 226 -0.87 -7.48 9.28
C SER A 226 0.38 -7.54 10.15
N ASP A 227 1.09 -8.66 10.10
CA ASP A 227 2.48 -8.64 10.53
C ASP A 227 3.26 -7.69 9.62
N PRO A 228 4.19 -6.88 10.16
CA PRO A 228 4.87 -5.89 9.36
C PRO A 228 5.94 -6.50 8.47
N VAL A 229 6.10 -5.93 7.29
CA VAL A 229 7.27 -6.16 6.44
C VAL A 229 8.25 -5.01 6.60
N GLN A 230 9.47 -5.34 6.99
CA GLN A 230 10.55 -4.37 7.07
C GLN A 230 11.14 -4.14 5.69
N ILE A 231 11.31 -2.87 5.32
CA ILE A 231 12.04 -2.44 4.14
C ILE A 231 13.12 -1.44 4.55
N LYS A 232 14.11 -1.27 3.67
CA LYS A 232 15.05 -0.15 3.74
C LYS A 232 15.02 0.60 2.41
N THR A 233 14.67 1.89 2.45
CA THR A 233 14.72 2.72 1.25
C THR A 233 16.15 2.82 0.72
N ALA A 234 16.29 2.98 -0.60
CA ALA A 234 17.60 3.09 -1.22
C ALA A 234 18.32 4.40 -0.81
N LYS A 235 19.64 4.45 -1.00
CA LYS A 235 20.37 5.72 -1.00
C LYS A 235 20.06 6.49 -2.28
N THR A 236 20.05 7.82 -2.22
CA THR A 236 19.82 8.63 -3.41
C THR A 236 21.08 8.68 -4.27
N ALA A 237 20.94 8.50 -5.58
CA ALA A 237 22.08 8.63 -6.49
C ALA A 237 22.62 10.08 -6.50
N VAL A 238 23.94 10.23 -6.59
CA VAL A 238 24.55 11.52 -6.94
C VAL A 238 24.11 11.89 -8.36
N VAL A 239 23.65 13.13 -8.53
CA VAL A 239 23.11 13.63 -9.80
C VAL A 239 23.72 14.98 -10.17
N GLY A 240 23.63 15.30 -11.47
CA GLY A 240 24.04 16.58 -12.03
C GLY A 240 25.46 16.54 -12.62
N PRO A 241 25.70 17.30 -13.70
CA PRO A 241 27.03 17.36 -14.31
C PRO A 241 28.00 18.12 -13.41
N ILE A 242 29.26 17.68 -13.38
CA ILE A 242 30.36 18.49 -12.89
C ILE A 242 30.65 19.56 -13.94
N LYS A 243 30.50 20.83 -13.56
CA LYS A 243 30.82 21.98 -14.40
C LYS A 243 32.27 22.36 -14.21
N LEU A 244 32.96 22.59 -15.31
CA LEU A 244 34.35 23.06 -15.34
C LEU A 244 34.38 24.49 -15.88
N ASN A 245 35.33 25.30 -15.41
CA ASN A 245 35.62 26.58 -16.03
C ASN A 245 36.26 26.42 -17.43
N THR A 246 36.13 27.43 -18.26
CA THR A 246 36.67 27.45 -19.62
C THR A 246 38.09 28.00 -19.65
N ASN A 247 38.80 27.81 -20.78
CA ASN A 247 40.11 28.41 -21.06
C ASN A 247 41.22 28.04 -20.05
N ILE A 248 41.34 26.75 -19.73
CA ILE A 248 42.31 26.20 -18.80
C ILE A 248 43.56 25.66 -19.52
N ASN A 249 44.74 26.16 -19.16
CA ASN A 249 46.05 25.68 -19.62
C ASN A 249 47.00 25.49 -18.43
N ALA A 250 48.21 24.96 -18.65
CA ALA A 250 49.24 24.98 -17.62
C ALA A 250 49.47 26.40 -17.08
N GLY A 251 49.49 26.54 -15.76
CA GLY A 251 49.53 27.82 -15.04
C GLY A 251 48.17 28.48 -14.79
N SER A 252 47.06 27.90 -15.26
CA SER A 252 45.70 28.37 -14.97
C SER A 252 45.08 27.61 -13.80
N GLN A 253 44.13 28.23 -13.10
CA GLN A 253 43.33 27.57 -12.08
C GLN A 253 42.17 26.80 -12.73
N LEU A 254 42.12 25.48 -12.52
CA LEU A 254 40.94 24.65 -12.75
C LEU A 254 39.95 24.89 -11.61
N ILE A 255 38.68 25.10 -11.96
CA ILE A 255 37.57 25.18 -11.02
C ILE A 255 36.55 24.14 -11.47
N ALA A 256 36.16 23.26 -10.54
CA ALA A 256 35.10 22.30 -10.77
C ALA A 256 34.02 22.45 -9.69
N ASN A 257 32.76 22.38 -10.09
CA ASN A 257 31.64 22.44 -9.17
C ASN A 257 30.49 21.53 -9.60
N ILE A 258 29.73 21.04 -8.63
CA ILE A 258 28.48 20.30 -8.84
C ILE A 258 27.34 21.11 -8.23
N ALA A 259 26.12 20.94 -8.73
CA ALA A 259 24.95 21.61 -8.14
C ALA A 259 24.62 21.01 -6.76
N ASP A 260 24.12 21.85 -5.87
CA ASP A 260 23.66 21.50 -4.52
C ASP A 260 22.17 21.14 -4.48
N THR A 261 21.51 20.99 -5.64
CA THR A 261 20.06 20.75 -5.74
C THR A 261 19.58 19.49 -5.03
N ASN A 262 20.42 18.49 -4.88
CA ASN A 262 20.13 17.26 -4.14
C ASN A 262 20.76 17.22 -2.74
N LEU A 263 21.45 18.30 -2.33
CA LEU A 263 22.22 18.40 -1.08
C LEU A 263 23.15 17.19 -0.85
N GLN A 264 23.73 16.72 -1.94
CA GLN A 264 24.54 15.50 -1.99
C GLN A 264 25.89 15.69 -1.33
N THR A 265 26.25 14.75 -0.45
CA THR A 265 27.53 14.75 0.24
C THR A 265 28.45 13.70 -0.36
N GLY A 266 29.68 14.12 -0.65
CA GLY A 266 30.64 13.30 -1.38
C GLY A 266 32.06 13.80 -1.22
N ASP A 267 32.96 13.00 -1.77
CA ASP A 267 34.39 13.28 -1.83
C ASP A 267 34.80 13.52 -3.28
N TRP A 268 35.61 14.55 -3.46
CA TRP A 268 36.16 14.91 -4.74
C TRP A 268 37.46 14.16 -4.99
N LYS A 269 37.60 13.62 -6.21
CA LYS A 269 38.83 13.00 -6.70
C LYS A 269 39.28 13.71 -7.97
N LEU A 270 40.57 14.03 -8.04
CA LEU A 270 41.19 14.65 -9.21
C LEU A 270 42.33 13.75 -9.70
N GLU A 271 42.33 13.44 -10.99
CA GLU A 271 43.29 12.53 -11.60
C GLU A 271 43.83 13.10 -12.90
N ARG A 272 45.15 13.13 -13.05
CA ARG A 272 45.82 13.37 -14.33
C ARG A 272 45.87 12.07 -15.12
N VAL A 273 45.37 12.07 -16.35
CA VAL A 273 45.42 10.91 -17.26
C VAL A 273 46.30 11.25 -18.46
N LYS A 274 47.38 10.47 -18.65
CA LYS A 274 48.35 10.67 -19.73
C LYS A 274 48.90 9.33 -20.22
N GLY A 275 48.76 9.05 -21.52
CA GLY A 275 49.31 7.83 -22.14
C GLY A 275 48.80 6.52 -21.51
N GLY A 276 47.56 6.50 -21.00
CA GLY A 276 46.97 5.35 -20.31
C GLY A 276 47.32 5.23 -18.82
N SER A 277 48.25 6.04 -18.30
CA SER A 277 48.54 6.11 -16.86
C SER A 277 47.71 7.19 -16.16
N THR A 278 47.34 6.90 -14.92
CA THR A 278 46.57 7.79 -14.05
C THR A 278 47.41 8.20 -12.85
N THR A 279 47.42 9.47 -12.50
CA THR A 279 48.10 10.01 -11.32
C THR A 279 47.13 10.85 -10.51
N THR A 280 46.97 10.54 -9.22
CA THR A 280 46.14 11.34 -8.31
C THR A 280 46.74 12.73 -8.10
N LEU A 281 45.89 13.75 -8.17
CA LEU A 281 46.23 15.13 -7.86
C LEU A 281 45.55 15.56 -6.56
N THR A 282 46.16 16.51 -5.86
CA THR A 282 45.60 17.07 -4.62
C THR A 282 44.94 18.42 -4.93
N PRO A 283 43.60 18.49 -5.04
CA PRO A 283 42.90 19.76 -5.20
C PRO A 283 42.78 20.52 -3.87
N THR A 284 42.44 21.80 -3.95
CA THR A 284 41.98 22.60 -2.81
C THR A 284 40.45 22.58 -2.77
N PRO A 285 39.81 22.12 -1.69
CA PRO A 285 38.36 22.17 -1.54
C PRO A 285 37.82 23.60 -1.66
N ALA A 286 36.66 23.75 -2.31
CA ALA A 286 35.95 25.02 -2.43
C ALA A 286 34.50 24.83 -1.97
N GLY A 287 34.33 24.73 -0.64
CA GLY A 287 33.09 24.26 -0.02
C GLY A 287 32.82 22.78 -0.29
N ASP A 288 31.61 22.33 0.03
CA ASP A 288 31.22 20.91 -0.16
C ASP A 288 31.00 20.55 -1.64
N TYR A 289 30.64 21.53 -2.46
CA TYR A 289 30.17 21.34 -3.84
C TYR A 289 31.18 21.78 -4.90
N GLY A 290 32.44 21.97 -4.55
CA GLY A 290 33.46 22.34 -5.52
C GLY A 290 34.89 22.14 -5.05
N LEU A 291 35.79 22.29 -6.02
CA LEU A 291 37.23 22.28 -5.81
C LEU A 291 37.92 23.26 -6.75
N THR A 292 39.16 23.61 -6.42
CA THR A 292 40.09 24.26 -7.32
C THR A 292 41.41 23.51 -7.39
N TYR A 293 42.13 23.65 -8.51
CA TYR A 293 43.47 23.09 -8.68
C TYR A 293 44.30 23.98 -9.59
N MET A 294 45.50 24.36 -9.15
CA MET A 294 46.42 25.13 -10.00
C MET A 294 47.15 24.18 -10.96
N LEU A 295 46.83 24.27 -12.26
CA LEU A 295 47.46 23.44 -13.28
C LEU A 295 48.94 23.79 -13.40
N THR A 296 49.76 22.76 -13.52
CA THR A 296 51.22 22.86 -13.63
C THR A 296 51.67 22.54 -15.05
N ASP A 297 52.94 22.81 -15.36
CA ASP A 297 53.51 22.46 -16.67
C ASP A 297 53.55 20.93 -16.88
N ALA A 298 53.52 20.14 -15.80
CA ALA A 298 53.45 18.68 -15.86
C ALA A 298 52.06 18.14 -16.28
N ASP A 299 51.00 18.96 -16.17
CA ASP A 299 49.65 18.62 -16.65
C ASP A 299 49.54 18.74 -18.17
N ALA A 300 50.41 19.52 -18.82
CA ALA A 300 50.35 19.74 -20.27
C ALA A 300 50.43 18.42 -21.06
N GLY A 301 49.53 18.28 -22.03
CA GLY A 301 49.35 17.07 -22.84
C GLY A 301 48.54 15.97 -22.15
N SER A 302 47.97 16.21 -20.96
CA SER A 302 47.10 15.28 -20.23
C SER A 302 45.65 15.75 -20.27
N VAL A 303 44.70 14.88 -19.95
CA VAL A 303 43.35 15.29 -19.51
C VAL A 303 43.28 15.19 -17.99
N ILE A 304 42.51 16.08 -17.36
CA ILE A 304 42.23 15.99 -15.92
C ILE A 304 40.83 15.42 -15.76
N ARG A 305 40.74 14.25 -15.14
CA ARG A 305 39.49 13.64 -14.73
C ARG A 305 39.10 14.17 -13.36
N VAL A 306 37.87 14.62 -13.25
CA VAL A 306 37.26 15.10 -12.02
C VAL A 306 36.09 14.18 -11.70
N SER A 307 36.09 13.62 -10.49
CA SER A 307 35.03 12.74 -10.01
C SER A 307 34.49 13.23 -8.67
N PHE A 308 33.18 13.13 -8.48
CA PHE A 308 32.52 13.35 -7.20
C PHE A 308 31.78 12.06 -6.82
N THR A 309 32.19 11.45 -5.71
CA THR A 309 31.68 10.16 -5.24
C THR A 309 30.98 10.34 -3.92
N ALA A 310 29.77 9.77 -3.76
CA ALA A 310 29.07 9.81 -2.48
C ALA A 310 29.92 9.22 -1.35
N ARG A 311 29.88 9.84 -0.17
CA ARG A 311 30.56 9.28 1.02
C ARG A 311 29.87 7.99 1.46
N SER A 312 30.64 7.03 1.95
CA SER A 312 30.10 5.72 2.35
C SER A 312 29.10 5.79 3.51
N ASP A 313 29.29 6.76 4.41
CA ASP A 313 28.45 7.03 5.58
C ASP A 313 27.27 7.96 5.28
N SER A 314 27.15 8.47 4.05
CA SER A 314 26.03 9.34 3.68
C SER A 314 24.83 8.57 3.16
N ASP A 315 23.72 9.29 2.99
CA ASP A 315 22.49 8.79 2.36
C ASP A 315 22.54 8.78 0.83
N PHE A 316 23.72 9.00 0.24
CA PHE A 316 23.93 9.06 -1.20
C PHE A 316 24.75 7.89 -1.70
N GLN A 317 24.63 7.58 -2.99
CA GLN A 317 25.42 6.54 -3.64
C GLN A 317 25.87 6.95 -5.05
N GLY A 318 26.90 6.26 -5.54
CA GLY A 318 27.40 6.41 -6.89
C GLY A 318 28.41 7.54 -7.05
N THR A 319 28.84 7.70 -8.31
CA THR A 319 29.88 8.64 -8.72
C THR A 319 29.46 9.30 -10.02
N VAL A 320 29.67 10.61 -10.13
CA VAL A 320 29.66 11.33 -11.41
C VAL A 320 31.08 11.76 -11.74
N SER A 321 31.43 11.79 -13.02
CA SER A 321 32.75 12.20 -13.47
C SER A 321 32.68 13.00 -14.77
N THR A 322 33.69 13.84 -14.98
CA THR A 322 33.90 14.59 -16.22
C THR A 322 35.41 14.70 -16.49
N GLU A 323 35.78 15.00 -17.73
CA GLU A 323 37.17 15.20 -18.12
C GLU A 323 37.33 16.57 -18.78
N THR A 324 38.46 17.21 -18.52
CA THR A 324 38.86 18.41 -19.27
C THR A 324 39.16 18.04 -20.73
N LYS A 325 39.21 19.04 -21.61
CA LYS A 325 40.01 18.92 -22.84
C LYS A 325 41.48 18.71 -22.47
N THR A 326 42.30 18.26 -23.42
CA THR A 326 43.75 18.15 -23.22
C THR A 326 44.33 19.50 -22.79
N ILE A 327 45.05 19.51 -21.67
CA ILE A 327 45.67 20.72 -21.12
C ILE A 327 46.80 21.17 -22.05
N LEU A 328 46.73 22.41 -22.52
CA LEU A 328 47.80 22.97 -23.34
C LEU A 328 48.92 23.55 -22.48
N LYS A 329 50.06 23.82 -23.11
CA LYS A 329 51.20 24.50 -22.47
C LYS A 329 50.81 25.90 -22.01
N ARG A 330 51.59 26.42 -21.06
CA ARG A 330 51.44 27.77 -20.53
C ARG A 330 51.48 28.81 -21.65
N SER A 331 50.60 29.81 -21.56
CA SER A 331 50.63 30.96 -22.45
C SER A 331 51.94 31.73 -22.29
N GLN A 332 52.55 32.13 -23.42
CA GLN A 332 53.76 32.94 -23.42
C GLN A 332 53.39 34.41 -23.64
N GLN A 333 54.10 35.32 -22.96
CA GLN A 333 53.99 36.74 -23.28
C GLN A 333 54.62 37.01 -24.65
N ALA A 334 54.03 37.93 -25.41
CA ALA A 334 54.61 38.37 -26.67
C ALA A 334 56.05 38.89 -26.45
N PRO A 335 56.99 38.59 -27.36
CA PRO A 335 58.35 39.12 -27.27
C PRO A 335 58.32 40.65 -27.17
N ALA A 336 59.19 41.23 -26.32
CA ALA A 336 59.27 42.68 -26.18
C ALA A 336 59.58 43.32 -27.55
N LEU A 337 58.73 44.25 -27.98
CA LEU A 337 58.96 45.02 -29.21
C LEU A 337 60.23 45.84 -29.04
N ARG A 338 61.30 45.41 -29.73
CA ARG A 338 62.57 46.13 -29.76
C ARG A 338 62.34 47.45 -30.51
N ARG A 339 62.25 48.58 -29.80
CA ARG A 339 62.21 49.93 -30.39
C ARG A 339 63.42 50.09 -31.33
N GLN A 340 63.20 50.07 -32.65
CA GLN A 340 64.21 50.51 -33.60
C GLN A 340 64.35 52.03 -33.47
N ARG A 341 65.48 52.49 -32.94
CA ARG A 341 65.84 53.91 -33.00
C ARG A 341 66.16 54.27 -34.45
N SER A 342 65.29 55.03 -35.10
CA SER A 342 65.59 55.63 -36.40
C SER A 342 66.71 56.66 -36.22
N ARG A 343 67.87 56.42 -36.87
CA ARG A 343 68.90 57.44 -37.03
C ARG A 343 68.45 58.41 -38.12
N ALA A 344 67.83 59.53 -37.72
CA ALA A 344 67.63 60.67 -38.62
C ALA A 344 68.98 61.33 -38.91
N ARG A 345 69.47 61.22 -40.15
CA ARG A 345 70.62 61.99 -40.65
C ARG A 345 70.22 63.48 -40.72
N ARG A 346 70.90 64.33 -39.95
CA ARG A 346 70.89 65.79 -40.16
C ARG A 346 71.47 66.09 -41.55
N ARG A 347 70.70 66.73 -42.42
CA ARG A 347 71.21 67.39 -43.63
C ARG A 347 71.10 68.90 -43.41
N ILE A 348 72.23 69.58 -43.56
CA ILE A 348 72.45 71.02 -43.47
C ILE A 348 72.11 71.67 -44.83
N MET A 349 71.45 72.83 -44.83
CA MET A 349 71.55 73.99 -45.77
C MET A 349 70.52 75.04 -45.28
N LEU A 350 70.86 76.23 -44.74
CA LEU A 350 71.48 77.47 -45.27
C LEU A 350 70.59 78.31 -46.23
N SER A 351 70.35 79.56 -45.80
CA SER A 351 69.95 80.82 -46.49
C SER A 351 68.62 80.86 -47.26
N SER A 352 67.79 81.91 -47.20
CA SER A 352 68.02 83.34 -46.93
C SER A 352 66.82 83.99 -46.25
#